data_AF-A0A7V5S034-F1
#
_entry.id   AF-A0A7V5S034-F1
#
_cell.length_a   1.000
_cell.length_b   1.000
_cell.length_c   1.000
_cell.angle_alpha   90.00
_cell.angle_beta   90.00
_cell.angle_gamma   90.00
#
_symmetry.space_group_name_H-M   'P 1'
#
loop_
_entity.id
_entity.type
_entity.pdbx_description
1 polymer ?
#
loop_
_entity_poly.entity_id
_entity_poly.type
_entity_poly.pdbx_seq_one_letter_code
_entity_poly.pdbx_strand_id
1 'polypeptide(L)'
;MKTLVRVRTKVLPGNRIEISDPNLPEGASVEVVVAHSPEPEGKRINLYEWLRARPPQPKPRGAVSWEEYEQLIQQERDAWE
;
A
#
# COMPACT_ATOMS: atom_id res chain seq x y z
N MET A 1 2.49 32.89 11.63
CA MET A 1 2.94 31.55 11.19
C MET A 1 1.74 30.61 11.34
N LYS A 2 1.25 29.97 10.28
CA LYS A 2 0.10 29.05 10.34
C LYS A 2 0.64 27.66 10.69
N THR A 3 0.46 27.22 11.94
CA THR A 3 0.85 25.87 12.36
C THR A 3 -0.20 24.90 11.85
N LEU A 4 0.17 24.05 10.90
CA LEU A 4 -0.71 23.02 10.34
C LEU A 4 -0.39 21.68 11.00
N VAL A 5 -1.35 21.11 11.73
CA VAL A 5 -1.23 19.79 12.35
C VAL A 5 -1.97 18.79 11.48
N ARG A 6 -1.22 17.87 10.83
CA ARG A 6 -1.80 16.80 10.00
C ARG A 6 -1.82 15.49 10.77
N VAL A 7 -2.98 15.13 11.33
CA VAL A 7 -3.17 13.88 12.06
C VAL A 7 -3.90 12.87 11.18
N ARG A 8 -3.34 11.66 11.04
CA ARG A 8 -4.05 10.51 10.45
C ARG A 8 -4.66 9.70 11.58
N THR A 9 -5.98 9.61 11.62
CA THR A 9 -6.71 8.86 12.66
C THR A 9 -7.81 8.02 12.05
N LYS A 10 -8.35 7.08 12.82
CA LYS A 10 -9.49 6.22 12.44
C LYS A 10 -10.77 6.74 13.09
N VAL A 11 -11.89 6.43 12.47
CA VAL A 11 -13.21 6.70 13.06
C VAL A 11 -13.43 5.71 14.21
N LEU A 12 -13.66 6.24 15.42
CA LEU A 12 -13.97 5.48 16.63
C LEU A 12 -15.44 5.04 16.64
N PRO A 13 -15.84 4.07 17.50
CA PRO A 13 -17.22 3.69 17.68
C PRO A 13 -18.14 4.90 17.93
N GLY A 14 -19.34 4.87 17.35
CA GLY A 14 -20.26 6.01 17.40
C GLY A 14 -19.93 7.13 16.40
N ASN A 15 -19.16 6.83 15.35
CA ASN A 15 -18.82 7.77 14.27
C ASN A 15 -18.05 9.01 14.75
N ARG A 16 -17.15 8.83 15.73
CA ARG A 16 -16.42 9.93 16.37
C ARG A 16 -14.95 9.96 15.95
N ILE A 17 -14.40 11.17 15.86
CA ILE A 17 -12.95 11.42 15.71
C ILE A 17 -12.50 12.25 16.92
N GLU A 18 -11.39 11.86 17.55
CA GLU A 18 -10.75 12.61 18.64
C GLU A 18 -9.35 13.07 18.22
N ILE A 19 -9.04 14.33 18.49
CA ILE A 19 -7.74 14.96 18.21
C ILE A 19 -7.32 15.65 19.51
N SER A 20 -6.15 15.30 20.05
CA SER A 20 -5.53 15.98 21.19
C SER A 20 -4.16 16.53 20.77
N ASP A 21 -3.92 17.80 21.07
CA ASP A 21 -2.63 18.46 20.86
C ASP A 21 -2.28 19.27 22.11
N PRO A 22 -1.21 18.92 22.85
CA PRO A 22 -0.81 19.63 24.07
C PRO A 22 -0.34 21.07 23.81
N ASN A 23 -0.12 21.46 22.55
CA ASN A 23 0.35 22.80 22.17
C ASN A 23 -0.79 23.75 21.77
N LEU A 24 -2.05 23.30 21.79
CA LEU A 24 -3.21 24.15 21.54
C LEU A 24 -3.71 24.74 22.85
N PRO A 25 -3.57 26.06 23.07
CA PRO A 25 -4.08 26.70 24.28
C PRO A 25 -5.61 26.82 24.24
N GLU A 26 -6.22 26.79 25.41
CA GLU A 26 -7.66 26.99 25.57
C GLU A 26 -8.11 28.33 24.98
N GLY A 27 -9.24 28.33 24.28
CA GLY A 27 -9.80 29.53 23.64
C GLY A 27 -9.17 29.92 22.30
N ALA A 28 -8.17 29.19 21.80
CA ALA A 28 -7.62 29.43 20.47
C ALA A 28 -8.62 29.07 19.36
N SER A 29 -8.71 29.93 18.34
CA SER A 29 -9.50 29.63 17.14
C SER A 29 -8.74 28.64 16.26
N VAL A 30 -9.38 27.50 15.95
CA VAL A 30 -8.80 26.43 15.14
C VAL A 30 -9.72 26.06 13.97
N GLU A 31 -9.10 25.70 12.85
CA GLU A 31 -9.77 25.23 11.64
C GLU A 31 -9.52 23.72 11.49
N VAL A 32 -10.59 22.92 11.39
CA VAL A 32 -10.49 21.46 11.23
C VAL A 32 -10.97 21.06 9.83
N VAL A 33 -10.08 20.45 9.05
CA VAL A 33 -10.39 19.94 7.71
C VAL A 33 -10.36 18.42 7.74
N VAL A 34 -11.53 17.79 7.54
CA VAL A 34 -11.66 16.33 7.49
C VAL A 34 -11.68 15.88 6.04
N ALA A 35 -10.61 15.21 5.61
CA ALA A 35 -10.56 14.53 4.32
C ALA A 35 -10.85 13.04 4.53
N HIS A 36 -12.05 12.61 4.12
CA HIS A 36 -12.34 11.19 4.01
C HIS A 36 -11.65 10.66 2.76
N SER A 37 -10.52 9.97 2.94
CA SER A 37 -10.08 9.03 1.91
C SER A 37 -10.91 7.77 2.14
N PRO A 38 -11.81 7.37 1.21
CA PRO A 38 -12.20 5.97 1.18
C PRO A 38 -10.89 5.18 1.18
N GLU A 39 -10.83 4.06 1.92
CA GLU A 39 -9.78 3.08 1.64
C GLU A 39 -9.73 2.93 0.12
N PRO A 40 -8.54 2.86 -0.52
CA PRO A 40 -8.52 2.47 -1.91
C PRO A 40 -9.23 1.11 -1.91
N GLU A 41 -10.50 1.08 -2.33
CA GLU A 41 -11.27 -0.15 -2.51
C GLU A 41 -10.30 -1.07 -3.18
N GLY A 42 -9.84 -2.12 -2.47
CA GLY A 42 -8.63 -2.84 -2.83
C GLY A 42 -8.66 -3.06 -4.32
N LYS A 43 -7.82 -2.29 -5.05
CA LYS A 43 -8.09 -1.92 -6.45
C LYS A 43 -8.49 -3.19 -7.15
N ARG A 44 -9.75 -3.36 -7.58
CA ARG A 44 -10.19 -4.65 -8.15
C ARG A 44 -9.24 -4.96 -9.29
N ILE A 45 -8.33 -5.89 -9.05
CA ILE A 45 -7.28 -6.18 -10.01
C ILE A 45 -7.91 -7.13 -11.00
N ASN A 46 -8.07 -6.68 -12.24
CA ASN A 46 -8.30 -7.62 -13.32
C ASN A 46 -7.01 -8.43 -13.50
N LEU A 47 -7.08 -9.72 -13.14
CA LEU A 47 -5.93 -10.62 -13.19
C LEU A 47 -5.28 -10.64 -14.59
N TYR A 48 -6.09 -10.52 -15.65
CA TYR A 48 -5.60 -10.49 -17.02
C TYR A 48 -4.84 -9.20 -17.35
N GLU A 49 -5.35 -8.04 -16.94
CA GLU A 49 -4.65 -6.76 -17.12
C GLU A 49 -3.37 -6.69 -16.28
N TRP A 50 -3.41 -7.25 -15.07
CA TRP A 50 -2.24 -7.34 -14.19
C TRP A 50 -1.14 -8.24 -14.75
N LEU A 51 -1.51 -9.37 -15.37
CA LEU A 51 -0.58 -10.25 -16.07
C LEU A 51 -0.01 -9.58 -17.32
N ARG A 52 -0.82 -8.84 -18.09
CA ARG A 52 -0.32 -8.08 -19.26
C ARG A 52 0.63 -6.94 -18.88
N ALA A 53 0.38 -6.24 -17.79
CA ALA A 53 1.14 -5.07 -17.39
C ALA A 53 2.55 -5.40 -16.88
N ARG A 54 2.83 -6.68 -16.61
CA ARG A 54 4.13 -7.13 -16.13
C ARG A 54 4.81 -7.96 -17.22
N PRO A 55 6.05 -7.64 -17.60
CA PRO A 55 6.80 -8.53 -18.48
C PRO A 55 6.93 -9.90 -17.79
N PRO A 56 6.92 -11.01 -18.55
CA PRO A 56 7.19 -12.32 -17.98
C PRO A 56 8.52 -12.26 -17.24
N GLN A 57 8.48 -12.46 -15.93
CA GLN A 57 9.70 -12.61 -15.15
C GLN A 57 10.38 -13.92 -15.58
N PRO A 58 11.72 -13.99 -15.54
CA PRO A 58 12.44 -15.25 -15.74
C PRO A 58 12.06 -16.18 -14.59
N LYS A 59 11.00 -16.94 -14.81
CA LYS A 59 10.50 -18.00 -13.94
C LYS A 59 10.50 -19.26 -14.78
N PRO A 60 10.68 -20.45 -14.18
CA PRO A 60 10.76 -21.69 -14.92
C PRO A 60 9.59 -21.85 -15.91
N ARG A 61 8.37 -21.48 -15.50
CA ARG A 61 7.15 -21.56 -16.34
C ARG A 61 7.11 -20.63 -17.57
N GLY A 62 8.10 -19.74 -17.74
CA GLY A 62 8.25 -18.86 -18.90
C GLY A 62 9.57 -19.04 -19.65
N ALA A 63 10.32 -20.12 -19.38
CA ALA A 63 11.56 -20.42 -20.09
C ALA A 63 11.31 -20.68 -21.57
N VAL A 64 12.20 -20.19 -22.44
CA VAL A 64 12.07 -20.32 -23.90
C VAL A 64 12.58 -21.70 -24.36
N SER A 65 13.48 -22.30 -23.59
CA SER A 65 14.07 -23.61 -23.85
C SER A 65 14.09 -24.51 -22.60
N TRP A 66 14.35 -25.79 -22.83
CA TRP A 66 14.44 -26.77 -21.75
C TRP A 66 15.71 -26.60 -20.92
N GLU A 67 16.80 -26.18 -21.56
CA GLU A 67 18.08 -25.88 -20.93
C GLU A 67 17.97 -24.68 -19.98
N GLU A 68 17.28 -23.62 -20.39
CA GLU A 68 17.00 -22.45 -19.53
C GLU A 68 16.07 -22.82 -18.36
N TYR A 69 15.09 -23.70 -18.59
CA TYR A 69 14.21 -24.19 -17.54
C TYR A 69 15.00 -24.88 -16.43
N GLU A 70 15.88 -25.81 -16.80
CA GLU A 70 16.68 -26.58 -15.84
C GLU A 70 17.61 -25.66 -15.03
N GLN A 71 18.23 -24.68 -15.68
CA GLN A 71 19.06 -23.68 -14.99
C GLN A 71 18.27 -22.86 -13.96
N LEU A 72 17.05 -22.41 -14.31
CA LEU A 72 16.20 -21.64 -13.40
C LEU A 72 15.75 -22.49 -12.21
N ILE A 73 15.41 -23.77 -12.43
CA ILE A 73 15.04 -24.69 -11.34
C ILE A 73 16.23 -24.96 -10.41
N GLN A 74 17.43 -25.12 -10.97
CA GLN A 74 18.63 -25.33 -10.16
C GLN A 74 18.94 -24.08 -9.31
N GLN A 75 18.84 -22.89 -9.88
CA GLN A 75 18.99 -21.63 -9.13
C GLN A 75 17.94 -21.49 -8.01
N GLU A 76 16.69 -21.89 -8.27
CA GLU A 76 15.66 -21.91 -7.24
C GLU A 76 16.00 -22.90 -6.12
N ARG A 77 16.54 -24.09 -6.42
CA ARG A 77 16.97 -25.05 -5.39
C ARG A 77 18.15 -24.55 -4.57
N ASP A 78 19.18 -24.01 -5.22
CA ASP A 78 20.39 -23.51 -4.57
C ASP A 78 20.10 -22.32 -3.63
N ALA A 79 19.05 -21.54 -3.91
CA ALA A 79 18.65 -20.42 -3.05
C ALA A 79 17.93 -20.86 -1.75
N TRP A 80 17.57 -22.14 -1.63
CA TRP A 80 16.87 -22.70 -0.47
C TRP A 80 17.80 -23.52 0.44
N GLU A 81 19.01 -23.83 -0.02
CA GLU A 81 20.13 -24.39 0.76
C GLU A 81 20.99 -23.25 1.36
#